data_AF-A0A7V9RVE9-F1
#
_entry.id   AF-A0A7V9RVE9-F1
#
_cell.length_a   1.000
_cell.length_b   1.000
_cell.length_c   1.000
_cell.angle_alpha   90.00
_cell.angle_beta   90.00
_cell.angle_gamma   90.00
#
_symmetry.space_group_name_H-M   'P 1'
#
loop_
_entity.id
_entity.type
_entity.pdbx_description
1 polymer ?
#
loop_
_entity_poly.entity_id
_entity_poly.type
_entity_poly.pdbx_seq_one_letter_code
_entity_poly.pdbx_strand_id
1 'polypeptide(L)' 'ISERRRHAPPGAAGGRAGERGRNVRNGVELPGKVDGELAPGDRIRIETPGGGGHGDERVG' A
#
# COMPACT_ATOMS: atom_id res chain seq x y z
N ILE A 1 13.07 -4.37 2.12
CA ILE A 1 11.74 -4.96 1.81
C ILE A 1 10.56 -3.97 1.96
N SER A 2 10.79 -2.71 2.37
CA SER A 2 9.74 -1.72 2.71
C SER A 2 9.45 -0.64 1.65
N GLU A 3 10.07 -0.68 0.47
CA GLU A 3 9.93 0.40 -0.54
C GLU A 3 8.65 0.36 -1.40
N ARG A 4 7.91 -0.76 -1.39
CA ARG A 4 6.65 -0.95 -2.15
C ARG A 4 5.45 -0.11 -1.67
N ARG A 5 5.67 0.89 -0.81
CA ARG A 5 4.64 1.85 -0.37
C ARG A 5 4.74 3.20 -1.09
N ARG A 6 5.93 3.55 -1.61
CA ARG A 6 6.10 4.79 -2.42
C ARG A 6 5.61 4.62 -3.84
N HIS A 7 5.77 3.42 -4.40
CA HIS A 7 5.41 3.11 -5.77
C HIS A 7 4.38 1.97 -5.80
N ALA A 8 3.32 2.17 -6.57
CA ALA A 8 2.32 1.16 -6.84
C ALA A 8 2.96 -0.01 -7.60
N PRO A 9 2.62 -1.27 -7.28
CA PRO A 9 3.08 -2.42 -8.06
C PRO A 9 2.61 -2.26 -9.52
N PRO A 10 3.51 -2.34 -10.51
CA PRO A 10 3.17 -2.08 -11.89
C PRO A 10 2.25 -3.17 -12.44
N GLY A 11 1.35 -2.78 -13.34
CA GLY A 11 0.66 -3.73 -14.21
C GLY A 11 1.54 -4.18 -15.37
N ALA A 12 1.04 -5.15 -16.15
CA ALA A 12 1.74 -5.72 -17.29
C ALA A 12 0.81 -5.86 -18.50
N ALA A 13 1.37 -5.83 -19.71
CA ALA A 13 0.63 -6.01 -20.97
C ALA A 13 -0.64 -5.13 -21.10
N GLY A 14 -0.56 -3.86 -20.68
CA GLY A 14 -1.69 -2.91 -20.68
C GLY A 14 -2.47 -2.80 -19.37
N GLY A 15 -2.14 -3.62 -18.36
CA GLY A 15 -2.88 -3.65 -17.09
C GLY A 15 -2.58 -2.46 -16.18
N ARG A 16 -3.58 -2.06 -15.37
CA ARG A 16 -3.44 -0.98 -14.37
C ARG A 16 -2.47 -1.34 -13.25
N ALA A 17 -1.84 -0.32 -12.67
CA ALA A 17 -1.04 -0.48 -11.46
C ALA A 17 -1.92 -0.90 -10.27
N GLY A 18 -1.36 -1.72 -9.38
CA GLY A 18 -2.03 -2.18 -8.16
C GLY A 18 -2.06 -1.10 -7.08
N GLU A 19 -2.89 -1.27 -6.06
CA GLU A 19 -2.94 -0.33 -4.95
C GLU A 19 -1.66 -0.37 -4.10
N ARG A 20 -1.28 0.81 -3.59
CA ARG A 20 -0.17 0.95 -2.63
C ARG A 20 -0.62 0.48 -1.25
N GLY A 21 0.25 -0.20 -0.53
CA GLY A 21 0.02 -0.52 0.87
C GLY A 21 0.15 0.73 1.76
N ARG A 22 -0.61 0.79 2.86
CA ARG A 22 -0.63 1.90 3.83
C ARG A 22 -0.32 1.43 5.25
N ASN A 23 0.17 2.34 6.08
CA ASN A 23 0.32 2.15 7.52
C ASN A 23 -0.58 3.17 8.21
N VAL A 24 -1.42 2.74 9.16
CA VAL A 24 -2.35 3.63 9.84
C VAL A 24 -2.27 3.40 11.35
N ARG A 25 -2.11 4.46 12.15
CA ARG A 25 -2.21 4.42 13.62
C ARG A 25 -3.47 5.16 14.04
N ASN A 26 -4.39 4.46 14.70
CA ASN A 26 -5.64 5.04 15.23
C ASN A 26 -6.41 5.90 14.20
N GLY A 27 -6.39 5.49 12.92
CA GLY A 27 -7.03 6.23 11.82
C GLY A 27 -6.15 7.26 11.11
N VAL A 28 -4.97 7.56 11.62
CA VAL A 28 -4.01 8.50 11.01
C VAL A 28 -2.99 7.75 10.17
N GLU A 29 -2.83 8.13 8.90
CA GLU A 29 -1.84 7.53 8.01
C GLU A 29 -0.42 7.89 8.43
N LEU A 30 0.45 6.89 8.42
CA LEU A 30 1.86 6.99 8.78
C LEU A 30 2.76 6.90 7.53
N PRO A 31 3.97 7.50 7.57
CA PRO A 31 4.96 7.32 6.52
C PRO A 31 5.30 5.84 6.28
N GLY A 32 5.81 5.54 5.08
CA GLY A 32 6.17 4.16 4.68
C GLY A 32 7.25 3.51 5.56
N LYS A 33 8.00 4.31 6.31
CA LYS A 33 8.88 3.90 7.39
C LYS A 33 8.79 4.95 8.50
N VAL A 34 8.54 4.50 9.72
CA VAL A 34 8.48 5.36 10.91
C VAL A 34 8.90 4.53 12.13
N ASP A 35 9.61 5.18 13.04
CA ASP A 35 10.03 4.63 14.32
C ASP A 35 9.31 5.42 15.43
N GLY A 36 8.92 4.78 16.53
CA GLY A 36 8.24 5.45 17.63
C GLY A 36 7.64 4.50 18.66
N GLU A 37 7.07 5.08 19.71
CA GLU A 37 6.46 4.34 20.82
C GLU A 37 4.95 4.14 20.63
N LEU A 38 4.47 2.96 21.05
CA LEU A 38 3.06 2.62 21.10
C LEU A 38 2.62 2.53 22.56
N ALA A 39 1.45 3.08 22.85
CA ALA A 39 0.81 2.97 24.15
C ALA A 39 -0.22 1.82 24.15
N PRO A 40 -0.52 1.22 25.32
CA PRO A 40 -1.63 0.28 25.43
C PRO A 40 -2.93 0.89 24.87
N GLY A 41 -3.61 0.13 24.00
CA GLY A 41 -4.83 0.58 23.32
C GLY A 41 -4.60 1.16 21.92
N ASP A 42 -3.36 1.48 21.55
CA ASP A 42 -3.06 1.87 20.17
C ASP A 42 -3.32 0.73 19.19
N ARG A 43 -3.82 1.09 18.01
CA ARG A 43 -4.07 0.17 16.90
C ARG A 43 -3.28 0.57 15.68
N ILE A 44 -2.45 -0.34 15.22
CA ILE A 44 -1.74 -0.24 13.95
C ILE A 44 -2.43 -1.13 12.91
N ARG A 45 -2.84 -0.54 11.80
CA ARG A 45 -3.31 -1.26 10.62
C ARG A 45 -2.22 -1.20 9.55
N ILE A 46 -1.83 -2.37 9.06
CA ILE A 46 -0.87 -2.52 7.98
C ILE A 46 -1.61 -3.11 6.78
N GLU A 47 -1.74 -2.30 5.73
CA GLU A 47 -2.28 -2.74 4.45
C GLU A 47 -1.11 -3.10 3.54
N THR A 48 -1.10 -4.33 3.02
CA THR A 48 -0.06 -4.77 2.06
C THR A 48 -0.46 -4.34 0.64
N PRO A 49 0.50 -3.92 -0.20
CA PRO A 49 0.21 -3.55 -1.58
C PRO A 49 -0.40 -4.71 -2.37
N GLY A 50 -1.36 -4.42 -3.24
CA GLY A 50 -1.93 -5.39 -4.19
C GLY A 50 -1.01 -5.65 -5.38
N GLY A 51 -1.26 -6.70 -6.17
CA GLY A 51 -0.59 -6.90 -7.46
C GLY A 51 -1.11 -5.93 -8.53
N GLY A 52 -0.27 -5.57 -9.50
CA GLY A 52 -0.76 -4.89 -10.71
C GLY A 52 -1.56 -5.84 -11.60
N GLY A 53 -2.50 -5.31 -12.36
CA GLY A 53 -3.30 -6.07 -13.32
C GLY A 53 -2.48 -6.53 -14.53
N HIS A 54 -3.03 -7.48 -15.30
CA HIS A 54 -2.43 -7.97 -16.54
C HIS A 54 -3.43 -7.93 -17.69
N GLY A 55 -3.00 -7.49 -18.87
CA GLY A 55 -3.82 -7.43 -20.09
C GLY A 55 -4.40 -6.04 -20.38
N ASP A 56 -4.96 -5.88 -21.59
CA ASP A 56 -5.51 -4.61 -22.05
C ASP A 56 -6.79 -4.27 -21.29
N GLU A 57 -6.76 -3.12 -20.61
CA GLU A 57 -7.95 -2.52 -20.09
C GLU A 57 -8.78 -1.92 -21.22
N ARG A 58 -9.59 -2.76 -21.88
CA ARG A 58 -10.80 -2.25 -22.52
C ARG A 58 -11.74 -1.85 -21.39
N VAL A 59 -11.66 -0.56 -21.07
CA VAL A 59 -12.50 0.18 -20.13
C VAL A 59 -13.95 -0.26 -20.29
N GLY A 60 -14.53 -0.79 -19.22
CA GLY A 60 -15.96 -0.71 -18.94
C GLY A 60 -16.20 0.51 -18.08
#